data_AF-A0A9W8UKD9-F1
#
_entry.id   AF-A0A9W8UKD9-F1
#
_cell.length_a   1.000
_cell.length_b   1.000
_cell.length_c   1.000
_cell.angle_alpha   90.00
_cell.angle_beta   90.00
_cell.angle_gamma   90.00
#
_symmetry.space_group_name_H-M   'P 1'
#
loop_
_entity.id
_entity.type
_entity.pdbx_description
1 polymer ?
#
loop_
_entity_poly.entity_id
_entity_poly.type
_entity_poly.pdbx_seq_one_letter_code
_entity_poly.pdbx_strand_id
1 'polypeptide(L)'
;MHSLQTLLVVLGSVQAVLGGLLPPSSICRDGTICVGDKSQCTKNNAGWICCAPGEKAVNGACTDGSATTCADGKTVCSGTKPQCTTNSGIFGQGNSICCESGEQAISGKCYPGNKRLLACYEGGLCDLDKEEYCAWTTTGGYSRCCKRNQYLNNGYNCLPKP
;
A
#
# COMPACT_ATOMS: atom_id res chain seq x y z
N MET A 1 -50.79 -6.83 -37.35
CA MET A 1 -51.53 -6.29 -36.18
C MET A 1 -51.10 -7.11 -34.97
N HIS A 2 -50.11 -6.61 -34.22
CA HIS A 2 -50.22 -6.21 -32.79
C HIS A 2 -50.58 -7.38 -31.87
N SER A 3 -49.84 -7.79 -30.84
CA SER A 3 -48.84 -7.11 -30.03
C SER A 3 -48.08 -8.16 -29.21
N LEU A 4 -46.80 -8.36 -29.54
CA LEU A 4 -45.78 -8.94 -28.66
C LEU A 4 -45.27 -7.77 -27.78
N GLN A 5 -44.91 -8.01 -26.51
CA GLN A 5 -44.07 -7.16 -25.62
C GLN A 5 -44.68 -6.44 -24.39
N THR A 6 -45.97 -6.53 -24.06
CA THR A 6 -46.53 -5.64 -23.00
C THR A 6 -46.60 -6.20 -21.56
N LEU A 7 -45.92 -7.31 -21.22
CA LEU A 7 -46.01 -7.87 -19.84
C LEU A 7 -44.71 -7.86 -19.02
N LEU A 8 -43.56 -7.49 -19.61
CA LEU A 8 -42.27 -7.46 -18.89
C LEU A 8 -41.79 -6.06 -18.47
N VAL A 9 -42.57 -5.01 -18.74
CA VAL A 9 -42.18 -3.60 -18.46
C VAL A 9 -42.74 -3.07 -17.13
N VAL A 10 -43.68 -3.77 -16.48
CA VAL A 10 -44.36 -3.27 -15.27
C VAL A 10 -43.62 -3.61 -13.97
N LEU A 11 -42.52 -4.38 -14.01
CA LEU A 11 -41.61 -4.55 -12.86
C LEU A 11 -40.33 -3.70 -12.96
N GLY A 12 -40.09 -3.06 -14.12
CA GLY A 12 -38.91 -2.20 -14.34
C GLY A 12 -39.14 -0.72 -13.98
N SER A 13 -40.36 -0.32 -13.63
CA SER A 13 -40.71 1.09 -13.43
C SER A 13 -41.22 1.41 -12.00
N VAL A 14 -41.42 0.42 -11.14
CA VAL A 14 -41.68 0.61 -9.70
C VAL A 14 -40.40 0.56 -8.87
N GLN A 15 -39.26 0.94 -9.44
CA GLN A 15 -38.07 1.32 -8.66
C GLN A 15 -37.78 2.83 -8.74
N ALA A 16 -38.50 3.57 -9.59
CA ALA A 16 -38.26 4.99 -9.79
C ALA A 16 -39.12 5.92 -8.90
N VAL A 17 -40.14 5.40 -8.19
CA VAL A 17 -41.11 6.25 -7.44
C VAL A 17 -41.10 6.01 -5.92
N LEU A 18 -40.25 5.09 -5.43
CA LEU A 18 -40.02 4.82 -3.99
C LEU A 18 -38.52 4.95 -3.60
N GLY A 19 -37.74 5.64 -4.43
CA GLY A 19 -36.26 5.69 -4.40
C GLY A 19 -35.59 6.34 -3.19
N GLY A 20 -36.20 6.32 -2.00
CA GLY A 20 -35.63 6.92 -0.79
C GLY A 20 -35.94 6.22 0.54
N LEU A 21 -36.64 5.08 0.58
CA LEU A 21 -37.02 4.45 1.87
C LEU A 21 -36.43 3.06 2.14
N LEU A 22 -35.84 2.40 1.14
CA LEU A 22 -35.25 1.08 1.34
C LEU A 22 -33.73 1.17 1.28
N PRO A 23 -33.01 0.66 2.29
CA PRO A 23 -31.56 0.64 2.27
C PRO A 23 -31.07 -0.15 1.05
N PRO A 24 -29.97 0.25 0.40
CA PRO A 24 -29.41 -0.49 -0.72
C PRO A 24 -29.13 -1.93 -0.28
N SER A 25 -29.39 -2.91 -1.15
CA SER A 25 -29.23 -4.32 -0.83
C SER A 25 -28.72 -5.16 -2.00
N SER A 26 -27.99 -6.23 -1.68
CA SER A 26 -27.55 -7.24 -2.65
C SER A 26 -27.58 -8.63 -2.02
N ILE A 27 -27.78 -9.66 -2.86
CA ILE A 27 -27.75 -11.06 -2.47
C ILE A 27 -26.50 -11.69 -3.09
N CYS A 28 -25.61 -12.20 -2.24
CA CYS A 28 -24.37 -12.84 -2.64
C CYS A 28 -24.64 -14.24 -3.20
N ARG A 29 -23.64 -14.81 -3.88
CA ARG A 29 -23.78 -16.11 -4.55
C ARG A 29 -24.09 -17.28 -3.60
N ASP A 30 -23.74 -17.16 -2.33
CA ASP A 30 -24.05 -18.15 -1.28
C ASP A 30 -25.37 -17.88 -0.55
N GLY A 31 -26.14 -16.87 -0.98
CA GLY A 31 -27.39 -16.45 -0.35
C GLY A 31 -27.22 -15.44 0.78
N THR A 32 -25.99 -15.01 1.10
CA THR A 32 -25.76 -13.92 2.07
C THR A 32 -26.43 -12.64 1.59
N ILE A 33 -27.19 -11.98 2.46
CA ILE A 33 -27.90 -10.73 2.12
C ILE A 33 -27.15 -9.55 2.74
N CYS A 34 -26.69 -8.64 1.89
CA CYS A 34 -25.99 -7.41 2.27
C CYS A 34 -26.96 -6.23 2.16
N VAL A 35 -27.03 -5.40 3.20
CA VAL A 35 -28.01 -4.29 3.30
C VAL A 35 -27.38 -3.03 3.91
N GLY A 36 -27.94 -1.87 3.58
CA GLY A 36 -27.55 -0.58 4.16
C GLY A 36 -26.14 -0.16 3.76
N ASP A 37 -25.39 0.39 4.70
CA ASP A 37 -24.04 0.92 4.44
C ASP A 37 -23.05 -0.16 3.99
N LYS A 38 -23.37 -1.44 4.21
CA LYS A 38 -22.62 -2.61 3.73
C LYS A 38 -23.45 -3.41 2.74
N SER A 39 -23.84 -2.77 1.65
CA SER A 39 -24.73 -3.34 0.64
C SER A 39 -24.01 -4.10 -0.47
N GLN A 40 -22.67 -4.18 -0.48
CA GLN A 40 -21.89 -4.85 -1.52
C GLN A 40 -21.39 -6.23 -1.05
N CYS A 41 -21.61 -7.24 -1.89
CA CYS A 41 -20.99 -8.55 -1.75
C CYS A 41 -19.52 -8.51 -2.16
N THR A 42 -18.62 -8.85 -1.24
CA THR A 42 -17.21 -9.06 -1.58
C THR A 42 -16.74 -10.46 -1.19
N LYS A 43 -15.96 -11.09 -2.09
CA LYS A 43 -15.39 -12.41 -1.86
C LYS A 43 -14.15 -12.32 -0.97
N ASN A 44 -14.13 -13.13 0.10
CA ASN A 44 -12.96 -13.44 0.91
C ASN A 44 -12.56 -14.92 0.72
N ASN A 45 -11.41 -15.32 1.24
CA ASN A 45 -10.92 -16.70 1.22
C ASN A 45 -11.89 -17.70 1.89
N ALA A 46 -12.64 -17.27 2.90
CA ALA A 46 -13.57 -18.12 3.65
C ALA A 46 -15.02 -18.11 3.11
N GLY A 47 -15.41 -17.15 2.27
CA GLY A 47 -16.83 -16.93 1.96
C GLY A 47 -17.12 -15.56 1.36
N TRP A 48 -18.39 -15.20 1.25
CA TRP A 48 -18.80 -13.83 0.93
C TRP A 48 -18.97 -13.03 2.21
N ILE A 49 -18.59 -11.75 2.17
CA ILE A 49 -18.84 -10.79 3.26
C ILE A 49 -19.48 -9.54 2.70
N CYS A 50 -20.21 -8.82 3.54
CA CYS A 50 -20.85 -7.57 3.19
C CYS A 50 -19.91 -6.40 3.50
N CYS A 51 -19.57 -5.62 2.48
CA CYS A 51 -18.76 -4.42 2.57
C CYS A 51 -19.50 -3.19 2.03
N ALA A 52 -19.00 -2.00 2.34
CA ALA A 52 -19.53 -0.79 1.74
C ALA A 52 -19.25 -0.77 0.22
N PRO A 53 -20.06 -0.05 -0.58
CA PRO A 53 -19.78 0.15 -1.98
C PRO A 53 -18.34 0.68 -2.20
N GLY A 54 -17.58 0.00 -3.06
CA GLY A 54 -16.19 0.35 -3.38
C GLY A 54 -15.14 -0.21 -2.42
N GLU A 55 -15.54 -0.85 -1.32
CA GLU A 55 -14.63 -1.62 -0.46
C GLU A 55 -14.41 -3.03 -1.00
N LYS A 56 -13.32 -3.66 -0.55
CA LYS A 56 -13.05 -5.08 -0.79
C LYS A 56 -12.64 -5.83 0.48
N ALA A 57 -12.75 -7.15 0.44
CA ALA A 57 -12.36 -8.01 1.55
C ALA A 57 -10.87 -8.35 1.45
N VAL A 58 -10.10 -7.99 2.47
CA VAL A 58 -8.71 -8.41 2.64
C VAL A 58 -8.55 -8.98 4.04
N ASN A 59 -8.00 -10.19 4.14
CA ASN A 59 -7.81 -10.90 5.41
C ASN A 59 -9.07 -10.97 6.29
N GLY A 60 -10.24 -11.11 5.66
CA GLY A 60 -11.53 -11.19 6.37
C GLY A 60 -12.14 -9.87 6.84
N ALA A 61 -11.51 -8.73 6.55
CA ALA A 61 -12.05 -7.41 6.83
C ALA A 61 -12.33 -6.64 5.54
N CYS A 62 -13.34 -5.77 5.57
CA CYS A 62 -13.55 -4.80 4.50
C CYS A 62 -12.50 -3.69 4.61
N THR A 63 -11.92 -3.32 3.48
CA THR A 63 -10.92 -2.28 3.32
C THR A 63 -11.21 -1.51 2.05
N ASP A 64 -10.59 -0.35 1.86
CA ASP A 64 -10.81 0.45 0.66
C ASP A 64 -10.42 -0.31 -0.62
N GLY A 65 -11.04 0.08 -1.75
CA GLY A 65 -10.84 -0.58 -3.04
C GLY A 65 -9.39 -0.57 -3.54
N SER A 66 -8.53 0.31 -3.02
CA SER A 66 -7.11 0.38 -3.41
C SER A 66 -6.21 -0.62 -2.67
N ALA A 67 -6.71 -1.28 -1.63
CA ALA A 67 -5.88 -2.11 -0.75
C ALA A 67 -5.16 -3.28 -1.45
N THR A 68 -3.85 -3.41 -1.29
CA THR A 68 -3.08 -4.47 -1.95
C THR A 68 -2.37 -5.29 -0.89
N THR A 69 -2.60 -6.60 -0.87
CA THR A 69 -1.84 -7.52 -0.03
C THR A 69 -0.47 -7.73 -0.65
N CYS A 70 0.59 -7.48 0.13
CA CYS A 70 1.96 -7.65 -0.31
C CYS A 70 2.34 -9.13 -0.40
N ALA A 71 3.48 -9.40 -1.06
CA ALA A 71 3.97 -10.76 -1.27
C ALA A 71 4.28 -11.51 0.04
N ASP A 72 4.52 -10.79 1.15
CA ASP A 72 4.68 -11.39 2.48
C ASP A 72 3.38 -11.95 3.08
N GLY A 73 2.23 -11.72 2.44
CA GLY A 73 0.91 -12.19 2.86
C GLY A 73 0.37 -11.55 4.13
N LYS A 74 1.09 -10.61 4.74
CA LYS A 74 0.75 -9.98 6.02
C LYS A 74 0.50 -8.49 5.87
N THR A 75 1.31 -7.82 5.06
CA THR A 75 1.25 -6.39 4.84
C THR A 75 0.14 -6.07 3.84
N VAL A 76 -0.71 -5.11 4.17
CA VAL A 76 -1.79 -4.63 3.31
C VAL A 76 -1.61 -3.13 3.14
N CYS A 77 -1.40 -2.69 1.90
CA CYS A 77 -1.12 -1.30 1.56
C CYS A 77 -2.33 -0.66 0.89
N SER A 78 -2.77 0.50 1.37
CA SER A 78 -4.00 1.12 0.88
C SER A 78 -4.00 2.64 1.07
N GLY A 79 -5.03 3.31 0.55
CA GLY A 79 -5.20 4.75 0.67
C GLY A 79 -4.07 5.53 -0.01
N THR A 80 -3.45 6.46 0.73
CA THR A 80 -2.36 7.30 0.21
C THR A 80 -1.07 6.52 -0.06
N LYS A 81 -0.91 5.33 0.54
CA LYS A 81 0.27 4.48 0.36
C LYS A 81 -0.12 3.09 -0.15
N PRO A 82 -0.59 2.99 -1.41
CA PRO A 82 -1.16 1.75 -1.94
C PRO A 82 -0.08 0.75 -2.39
N GLN A 83 1.18 1.16 -2.51
CA GLN A 83 2.23 0.35 -3.12
C GLN A 83 2.96 -0.49 -2.06
N CYS A 84 3.06 -1.79 -2.32
CA CYS A 84 3.97 -2.68 -1.61
C CYS A 84 5.40 -2.50 -2.13
N THR A 85 6.31 -2.06 -1.27
CA THR A 85 7.72 -1.85 -1.61
C THR A 85 8.61 -2.70 -0.71
N THR A 86 9.57 -3.41 -1.30
CA THR A 86 10.55 -4.18 -0.54
C THR A 86 11.52 -3.25 0.17
N ASN A 87 11.60 -3.37 1.49
CA ASN A 87 12.53 -2.60 2.30
C ASN A 87 13.97 -3.03 2.03
N SER A 88 14.79 -2.08 1.62
CA SER A 88 16.23 -2.24 1.47
C SER A 88 16.98 -1.61 2.66
N GLY A 89 18.19 -2.05 2.94
CA GLY A 89 19.02 -1.47 4.00
C GLY A 89 19.22 -2.37 5.21
N ILE A 90 19.82 -1.81 6.26
CA ILE A 90 20.40 -2.58 7.36
C ILE A 90 19.33 -3.16 8.30
N PHE A 91 18.21 -2.44 8.48
CA PHE A 91 17.12 -2.87 9.36
C PHE A 91 15.92 -3.34 8.55
N GLY A 92 15.50 -4.58 8.77
CA GLY A 92 14.28 -5.14 8.19
C GLY A 92 14.37 -5.39 6.68
N GLN A 93 15.56 -5.72 6.17
CA GLN A 93 15.76 -6.07 4.76
C GLN A 93 14.79 -7.16 4.33
N GLY A 94 14.12 -6.97 3.20
CA GLY A 94 13.19 -7.95 2.62
C GLY A 94 11.76 -7.88 3.14
N ASN A 95 11.48 -7.10 4.20
CA ASN A 95 10.10 -6.86 4.64
C ASN A 95 9.35 -5.95 3.64
N SER A 96 8.04 -6.11 3.53
CA SER A 96 7.23 -5.16 2.73
C SER A 96 6.92 -3.91 3.56
N ILE A 97 6.96 -2.76 2.90
CA ILE A 97 6.56 -1.46 3.45
C ILE A 97 5.58 -0.82 2.47
N CYS A 98 4.52 -0.22 3.01
CA CYS A 98 3.57 0.55 2.23
C CYS A 98 4.11 1.94 1.95
N CYS A 99 4.27 2.27 0.67
CA CYS A 99 4.72 3.57 0.20
C CYS A 99 3.76 4.15 -0.84
N GLU A 100 3.95 5.43 -1.18
CA GLU A 100 3.27 6.02 -2.32
C GLU A 100 3.79 5.40 -3.62
N SER A 101 2.98 5.51 -4.68
CA SER A 101 3.36 5.00 -5.99
C SER A 101 4.64 5.67 -6.49
N GLY A 102 5.64 4.87 -6.88
CA GLY A 102 6.93 5.38 -7.36
C GLY A 102 7.95 5.71 -6.26
N GLU A 103 7.63 5.48 -5.00
CA GLU A 103 8.60 5.55 -3.90
C GLU A 103 9.37 4.24 -3.71
N GLN A 104 10.56 4.34 -3.11
CA GLN A 104 11.40 3.23 -2.65
C GLN A 104 11.41 3.18 -1.12
N ALA A 105 11.56 1.98 -0.55
CA ALA A 105 11.66 1.77 0.89
C ALA A 105 13.11 1.49 1.31
N ILE A 106 13.62 2.29 2.23
CA ILE A 106 14.97 2.13 2.78
C ILE A 106 14.93 2.26 4.30
N SER A 107 15.43 1.25 5.01
CA SER A 107 15.46 1.18 6.47
C SER A 107 14.11 1.53 7.12
N GLY A 108 13.01 1.02 6.55
CA GLY A 108 11.64 1.18 7.06
C GLY A 108 10.95 2.51 6.73
N LYS A 109 11.56 3.36 5.90
CA LYS A 109 10.99 4.65 5.46
C LYS A 109 10.88 4.72 3.94
N CYS A 110 9.90 5.48 3.46
CA CYS A 110 9.69 5.71 2.03
C CYS A 110 10.41 6.98 1.57
N TYR A 111 10.97 6.91 0.38
CA TYR A 111 11.70 7.98 -0.28
C TYR A 111 11.35 8.04 -1.77
N PRO A 112 11.55 9.17 -2.46
CA PRO A 112 11.35 9.25 -3.90
C PRO A 112 12.19 8.19 -4.64
N GLY A 113 11.58 7.41 -5.53
CA GLY A 113 12.25 6.29 -6.23
C GLY A 113 13.35 6.72 -7.20
N ASN A 114 13.42 8.00 -7.56
CA ASN A 114 14.46 8.55 -8.42
C ASN A 114 15.73 8.98 -7.66
N LYS A 115 15.74 8.91 -6.33
CA LYS A 115 16.90 9.29 -5.52
C LYS A 115 17.89 8.13 -5.38
N ARG A 116 19.18 8.42 -5.49
CA ARG A 116 20.22 7.41 -5.25
C ARG A 116 20.63 7.43 -3.78
N LEU A 117 19.94 6.63 -2.98
CA LEU A 117 20.06 6.63 -1.53
C LEU A 117 20.66 5.31 -1.02
N LEU A 118 21.51 5.38 0.01
CA LEU A 118 22.17 4.22 0.61
C LEU A 118 22.01 4.24 2.13
N ALA A 119 21.50 3.15 2.72
CA ALA A 119 21.44 3.01 4.17
C ALA A 119 22.84 2.92 4.79
N CYS A 120 23.05 3.65 5.89
CA CYS A 120 24.34 3.79 6.55
C CYS A 120 24.22 3.89 8.08
N TYR A 121 23.83 2.77 8.70
CA TYR A 121 23.68 2.56 10.15
C TYR A 121 23.31 3.85 10.94
N GLU A 122 24.20 4.37 11.80
CA GLU A 122 23.93 5.55 12.63
C GLU A 122 23.99 6.85 11.82
N GLY A 123 24.73 6.87 10.71
CA GLY A 123 24.71 8.00 9.79
C GLY A 123 23.41 8.17 9.03
N GLY A 124 22.46 7.22 9.15
CA GLY A 124 21.17 7.29 8.51
C GLY A 124 21.25 6.93 7.04
N LEU A 125 20.86 7.85 6.16
CA LEU A 125 20.74 7.62 4.73
C LEU A 125 21.68 8.55 3.97
N CYS A 126 22.61 7.98 3.21
CA CYS A 126 23.54 8.74 2.40
C CYS A 126 22.91 9.05 1.04
N ASP A 127 23.01 10.31 0.63
CA ASP A 127 22.54 10.78 -0.67
C ASP A 127 23.70 10.76 -1.67
N LEU A 128 23.75 9.74 -2.52
CA LEU A 128 24.80 9.58 -3.52
C LEU A 128 24.78 10.73 -4.55
N ASP A 129 23.63 11.37 -4.76
CA ASP A 129 23.49 12.53 -5.66
C ASP A 129 24.15 13.79 -5.04
N LYS A 130 24.34 13.81 -3.72
CA LYS A 130 25.11 14.83 -2.98
C LYS A 130 26.55 14.42 -2.70
N GLU A 131 27.03 13.39 -3.40
CA GLU A 131 28.34 12.79 -3.21
C GLU A 131 28.59 12.36 -1.76
N GLU A 132 27.58 11.80 -1.09
CA GLU A 132 27.70 11.22 0.25
C GLU A 132 27.84 9.71 0.16
N TYR A 133 28.82 9.16 0.88
CA TYR A 133 29.13 7.73 0.85
C TYR A 133 29.12 7.17 2.26
N CYS A 134 28.64 5.94 2.39
CA CYS A 134 28.64 5.23 3.65
C CYS A 134 30.03 4.63 3.90
N ALA A 135 30.61 4.93 5.04
CA ALA A 135 31.91 4.39 5.42
C ALA A 135 31.98 4.09 6.92
N TRP A 136 32.87 3.16 7.29
CA TRP A 136 33.16 2.86 8.69
C TRP A 136 33.84 4.06 9.36
N THR A 137 33.62 4.20 10.67
CA THR A 137 34.32 5.20 11.48
C THR A 137 35.70 4.67 11.85
N THR A 138 36.70 5.57 11.90
CA THR A 138 38.09 5.20 12.25
C THR A 138 38.30 4.93 13.74
N THR A 139 37.35 5.30 14.60
CA THR A 139 37.49 5.24 16.07
C THR A 139 36.79 4.04 16.71
N GLY A 140 36.31 3.09 15.91
CA GLY A 140 35.39 2.05 16.38
C GLY A 140 33.99 2.63 16.58
N GLY A 141 33.03 2.12 15.80
CA GLY A 141 31.66 2.61 15.81
C GLY A 141 30.93 2.23 14.55
N TYR A 142 29.67 2.66 14.45
CA TYR A 142 28.82 2.34 13.32
C TYR A 142 29.13 3.19 12.09
N SER A 143 28.87 2.64 10.91
CA SER A 143 29.07 3.35 9.65
C SER A 143 28.29 4.67 9.61
N ARG A 144 28.87 5.69 8.98
CA ARG A 144 28.24 7.01 8.80
C ARG A 144 28.40 7.54 7.38
N CYS A 145 27.58 8.52 7.01
CA CYS A 145 27.73 9.24 5.75
C CYS A 145 28.84 10.28 5.85
N CYS A 146 29.73 10.30 4.87
CA CYS A 146 30.69 11.39 4.66
C CYS A 146 30.75 11.79 3.18
N LYS A 147 31.23 13.02 2.93
CA LYS A 147 31.42 13.51 1.56
C LYS A 147 32.50 12.72 0.84
N ARG A 148 32.38 12.60 -0.48
CA ARG A 148 33.30 11.86 -1.35
C ARG A 148 34.77 12.20 -1.13
N ASN A 149 35.09 13.48 -0.96
CA ASN A 149 36.45 13.93 -0.70
C ASN A 149 37.00 13.33 0.60
N GLN A 150 36.22 13.32 1.67
CA GLN A 150 36.59 12.69 2.94
C GLN A 150 36.70 11.18 2.79
N TYR A 151 35.75 10.55 2.08
CA TYR A 151 35.74 9.12 1.84
C TYR A 151 37.01 8.65 1.09
N LEU A 152 37.40 9.35 0.02
CA LEU A 152 38.57 8.99 -0.78
C LEU A 152 39.88 9.31 -0.06
N ASN A 153 39.97 10.48 0.58
CA ASN A 153 41.23 10.93 1.19
C ASN A 153 41.60 10.17 2.47
N ASN A 154 40.63 9.53 3.12
CA ASN A 154 40.83 8.81 4.38
C ASN A 154 40.79 7.28 4.20
N GLY A 155 41.07 6.78 3.00
CA GLY A 155 41.13 5.34 2.72
C GLY A 155 39.80 4.64 2.97
N TYR A 156 38.70 5.23 2.51
CA TYR A 156 37.33 4.72 2.66
C TYR A 156 36.81 4.71 4.10
N ASN A 157 37.31 5.63 4.94
CA ASN A 157 36.79 5.86 6.29
C ASN A 157 36.20 7.27 6.44
N CYS A 158 35.22 7.40 7.34
CA CYS A 158 34.69 8.70 7.73
C CYS A 158 35.29 9.12 9.08
N LEU A 159 36.01 10.24 9.10
CA LEU A 159 36.44 10.86 10.36
C LEU A 159 35.23 11.48 11.07
N PRO A 160 35.21 11.48 12.42
CA PRO A 160 34.29 12.32 13.18
C PRO A 160 34.39 13.78 12.71
N LYS A 161 33.27 14.54 12.77
CA LYS A 161 33.40 15.99 12.66
C LYS A 161 34.31 16.45 13.81
N PRO A 162 35.34 17.29 13.54
CA PRO A 162 36.15 17.86 14.60
C PRO A 162 35.30 18.65 15.59
#